data_AF-A0A2V8PNT5-F1
#
_entry.id   AF-A0A2V8PNT5-F1
#
_cell.length_a   1.000
_cell.length_b   1.000
_cell.length_c   1.000
_cell.angle_alpha   90.00
_cell.angle_beta   90.00
_cell.angle_gamma   90.00
#
_symmetry.space_group_name_H-M   'P 1'
#
loop_
_entity.id
_entity.type
_entity.pdbx_description
1 polymer ?
#
loop_
_entity_poly.entity_id
_entity_poly.type
_entity_poly.pdbx_seq_one_letter_code
_entity_poly.pdbx_strand_id
1 'polypeptide(L)'
;HISPAVIGLGVGLFAVLPRFGVLDMEDLKRLNYLPVFFVAAAVSMGQVLVSTKALDVLTNVMFAWMQPLLTNVYSSTLVLYWTAFVYHFFLASEVSMLGTSIPLLMNFATTHGLDPLAVGMIWTFASGGKIFVYQSAVMIVGYSYGYFDGRDMLRIGLALTVIESVLLLLVVPFYWPLIGI
;
A
#
# COMPACT_ATOMS: atom_id res chain seq x y z
N HIS A 1 12.96 10.99 20.42
CA HIS A 1 12.01 10.97 19.28
C HIS A 1 10.59 10.99 19.82
N ILE A 2 9.76 11.96 19.41
CA ILE A 2 8.32 11.95 19.70
C ILE A 2 7.66 11.13 18.59
N SER A 3 6.75 10.20 18.93
CA SER A 3 6.11 9.39 17.90
C SER A 3 5.16 10.27 17.04
N PRO A 4 5.13 10.09 15.71
CA PRO A 4 4.18 10.80 14.85
C PRO A 4 2.72 10.62 15.27
N ALA A 5 2.38 9.46 15.85
CA ALA A 5 1.06 9.19 16.41
C ALA A 5 0.72 10.11 17.59
N VAL A 6 1.68 10.37 18.50
CA VAL A 6 1.50 11.30 19.62
C VAL A 6 1.33 12.73 19.12
N ILE A 7 2.06 13.11 18.06
CA ILE A 7 1.90 14.42 17.41
C ILE A 7 0.50 14.55 16.80
N GLY A 8 0.05 13.54 16.04
CA GLY A 8 -1.28 13.53 15.41
C GLY A 8 -2.41 13.59 16.43
N LEU A 9 -2.33 12.80 17.50
CA LEU A 9 -3.28 12.84 18.62
C LEU A 9 -3.29 14.21 19.30
N GLY A 10 -2.11 14.80 19.54
CA GLY A 10 -1.99 16.12 20.15
C GLY A 10 -2.63 17.22 19.31
N VAL A 11 -2.39 17.23 17.99
CA VAL A 11 -3.01 18.19 17.06
C VAL A 11 -4.52 17.99 17.00
N GLY A 12 -4.99 16.75 16.93
CA GLY A 12 -6.42 16.43 16.92
C GLY A 12 -7.14 16.91 18.20
N LEU A 13 -6.55 16.65 19.37
CA LEU A 13 -7.08 17.12 20.66
C LEU A 13 -7.11 18.65 20.73
N PHE A 14 -6.06 19.31 20.24
CA PHE A 14 -5.99 20.77 20.19
C PHE A 14 -7.06 21.37 19.27
N ALA A 15 -7.34 20.73 18.13
CA ALA A 15 -8.35 21.17 17.17
C ALA A 15 -9.80 21.11 17.72
N VAL A 16 -10.06 20.23 18.69
CA VAL A 16 -11.38 20.06 19.35
C VAL A 16 -11.52 20.92 20.61
N LEU A 17 -10.46 21.61 21.08
CA LEU A 17 -10.55 22.48 22.25
C LEU A 17 -11.57 23.62 22.02
N PRO A 18 -12.40 23.95 23.03
CA PRO A 18 -13.51 24.91 22.88
C PRO A 18 -13.06 26.34 22.56
N ARG A 19 -11.78 26.65 22.72
CA ARG A 19 -11.19 27.97 22.42
C ARG A 19 -10.76 28.13 20.96
N PHE A 20 -10.46 27.04 20.27
CA PHE A 20 -10.01 27.04 18.87
C PHE A 20 -11.10 26.49 17.94
N GLY A 21 -11.83 25.45 18.38
CA GLY A 21 -13.07 24.98 17.78
C GLY A 21 -12.99 24.71 16.28
N VAL A 22 -11.84 24.24 15.79
CA VAL A 22 -11.61 24.00 14.35
C VAL A 22 -12.35 22.74 13.90
N LEU A 23 -12.52 21.76 14.79
CA LEU A 23 -13.25 20.53 14.56
C LEU A 23 -14.29 20.31 15.66
N ASP A 24 -15.47 19.88 15.28
CA ASP A 24 -16.53 19.51 16.22
C ASP A 24 -16.76 17.98 16.29
N MET A 25 -17.68 17.57 17.17
CA MET A 25 -18.03 16.15 17.32
C MET A 25 -18.81 15.60 16.12
N GLU A 26 -19.41 16.44 15.28
CA GLU A 26 -20.07 16.02 14.05
C GLU A 26 -19.04 15.68 12.97
N ASP A 27 -17.94 16.42 12.89
CA ASP A 27 -16.82 16.13 11.98
C ASP A 27 -16.20 14.77 12.26
N LEU A 28 -16.03 14.41 13.55
CA LEU A 28 -15.59 13.07 13.95
C LEU A 28 -16.56 11.99 13.48
N LYS A 29 -17.88 12.22 13.54
CA LYS A 29 -18.88 11.24 13.08
C LYS A 29 -18.86 11.06 11.56
N ARG A 30 -18.36 12.04 10.81
CA ARG A 30 -18.23 11.99 9.34
C ARG A 30 -17.00 11.23 8.87
N LEU A 31 -16.06 10.91 9.76
CA LEU A 31 -14.88 10.12 9.40
C LEU A 31 -15.28 8.71 8.97
N ASN A 32 -14.67 8.25 7.88
CA ASN A 32 -14.75 6.84 7.53
C ASN A 32 -13.77 6.06 8.41
N TYR A 33 -14.29 5.39 9.44
CA TYR A 33 -13.48 4.57 10.36
C TYR A 33 -13.07 3.22 9.76
N LEU A 34 -13.63 2.83 8.62
CA LEU A 34 -13.37 1.54 7.99
C LEU A 34 -11.87 1.29 7.73
N PRO A 35 -11.07 2.25 7.21
CA PRO A 35 -9.63 2.08 7.04
C PRO A 35 -8.90 1.86 8.37
N VAL A 36 -9.32 2.49 9.46
CA VAL A 36 -8.69 2.32 10.79
C VAL A 36 -8.90 0.90 11.29
N PHE A 37 -10.14 0.42 11.29
CA PHE A 37 -10.45 -0.96 11.67
C PHE A 37 -9.80 -1.98 10.74
N PHE A 38 -9.77 -1.67 9.46
CA PHE A 38 -9.15 -2.53 8.46
C PHE A 38 -7.64 -2.66 8.71
N VAL A 39 -6.91 -1.55 8.92
CA VAL A 39 -5.48 -1.58 9.24
C VAL A 39 -5.22 -2.32 10.55
N ALA A 40 -6.06 -2.11 11.57
CA ALA A 40 -5.96 -2.84 12.82
C ALA A 40 -6.15 -4.36 12.61
N ALA A 41 -7.20 -4.77 11.88
CA ALA A 41 -7.48 -6.17 11.58
C ALA A 41 -6.38 -6.80 10.72
N ALA A 42 -5.85 -6.07 9.74
CA ALA A 42 -4.72 -6.47 8.90
C ALA A 42 -3.45 -6.72 9.72
N VAL A 43 -3.08 -5.80 10.61
CA VAL A 43 -1.93 -5.94 11.50
C VAL A 43 -2.14 -7.13 12.45
N SER A 44 -3.33 -7.27 13.04
CA SER A 44 -3.67 -8.42 13.89
C SER A 44 -3.63 -9.74 13.14
N MET A 45 -4.15 -9.79 11.90
CA MET A 45 -4.09 -10.97 11.03
C MET A 45 -2.65 -11.32 10.70
N GLY A 46 -1.80 -10.33 10.41
CA GLY A 46 -0.36 -10.52 10.24
C GLY A 46 0.28 -11.20 11.46
N GLN A 47 -0.06 -10.77 12.68
CA GLN A 47 0.44 -11.42 13.91
C GLN A 47 -0.07 -12.85 14.09
N VAL A 48 -1.32 -13.15 13.69
CA VAL A 48 -1.86 -14.51 13.70
C VAL A 48 -1.15 -15.38 12.65
N LEU A 49 -0.87 -14.86 11.46
CA LEU A 49 -0.14 -15.59 10.42
C LEU A 49 1.30 -15.92 10.87
N VAL A 50 1.96 -14.98 11.56
CA VAL A 50 3.28 -15.21 12.17
C VAL A 50 3.21 -16.31 13.23
N SER A 51 2.26 -16.24 14.17
CA SER A 51 2.17 -17.20 15.28
C SER A 51 1.75 -18.60 14.84
N THR A 52 0.96 -18.70 13.77
CA THR A 52 0.50 -19.98 13.20
C THR A 52 1.49 -20.59 12.22
N LYS A 53 2.60 -19.91 11.89
CA LYS A 53 3.52 -20.27 10.79
C LYS A 53 2.86 -20.37 9.41
N ALA A 54 1.59 -19.96 9.27
CA ALA A 54 0.95 -19.82 7.98
C ALA A 54 1.65 -18.75 7.14
N LEU A 55 2.26 -17.77 7.82
CA LEU A 55 3.14 -16.81 7.17
C LEU A 55 4.24 -17.50 6.38
N ASP A 56 4.96 -18.45 6.99
CA ASP A 56 6.09 -19.15 6.36
C ASP A 56 5.68 -19.82 5.05
N VAL A 57 4.46 -20.37 4.96
CA VAL A 57 3.94 -20.98 3.72
C VAL A 57 3.72 -19.92 2.65
N LEU A 58 3.08 -18.80 3.00
CA LEU A 58 2.75 -17.73 2.06
C LEU A 58 3.99 -16.96 1.59
N THR A 59 4.93 -16.71 2.50
CA THR A 59 6.20 -16.05 2.22
C THR A 59 7.14 -16.95 1.44
N ASN A 60 7.18 -18.26 1.70
CA ASN A 60 7.99 -19.17 0.90
C ASN A 60 7.55 -19.19 -0.57
N VAL A 61 6.25 -19.18 -0.86
CA VAL A 61 5.78 -19.19 -2.26
C VAL A 61 6.03 -17.85 -2.95
N MET A 62 5.66 -16.73 -2.30
CA MET A 62 5.80 -15.41 -2.91
C MET A 62 7.26 -14.95 -3.00
N PHE A 63 8.10 -15.28 -2.01
CA PHE A 63 9.48 -14.81 -1.97
C PHE A 63 10.48 -15.76 -2.62
N ALA A 64 10.19 -17.06 -2.77
CA ALA A 64 11.11 -17.97 -3.44
C ALA A 64 11.45 -17.53 -4.87
N TRP A 65 10.51 -16.92 -5.59
CA TRP A 65 10.76 -16.39 -6.93
C TRP A 65 11.29 -14.95 -6.92
N MET A 66 10.86 -14.16 -5.94
CA MET A 66 11.18 -12.73 -5.85
C MET A 66 12.62 -12.51 -5.39
N GLN A 67 13.02 -13.19 -4.31
CA GLN A 67 14.30 -13.02 -3.63
C GLN A 67 15.52 -13.18 -4.56
N PRO A 68 15.62 -14.19 -5.43
CA PRO A 68 16.75 -14.32 -6.36
C PRO A 68 16.89 -13.14 -7.34
N LEU A 69 15.81 -12.38 -7.56
CA LEU A 69 15.77 -11.27 -8.50
C LEU A 69 16.04 -9.91 -7.82
N LEU A 70 16.07 -9.85 -6.48
CA LEU A 70 16.36 -8.63 -5.71
C LEU A 70 17.87 -8.36 -5.61
N THR A 71 18.53 -8.19 -6.77
CA THR A 71 20.00 -8.11 -6.84
C THR A 71 20.56 -6.70 -6.83
N ASN A 72 19.81 -5.73 -7.36
CA ASN A 72 20.21 -4.34 -7.48
C ASN A 72 18.98 -3.43 -7.41
N VAL A 73 19.18 -2.14 -7.18
CA VAL A 73 18.08 -1.17 -6.99
C VAL A 73 17.04 -1.19 -8.12
N TYR A 74 17.47 -1.31 -9.38
CA TYR A 74 16.56 -1.33 -10.53
C TYR A 74 15.76 -2.63 -10.59
N SER A 75 16.45 -3.77 -10.48
CA SER A 75 15.82 -5.09 -10.48
C SER A 75 14.85 -5.24 -9.30
N SER A 76 15.26 -4.84 -8.10
CA SER A 76 14.43 -4.87 -6.90
C SER A 76 13.20 -3.98 -7.06
N THR A 77 13.34 -2.78 -7.63
CA THR A 77 12.21 -1.89 -7.89
C THR A 77 11.17 -2.53 -8.82
N LEU A 78 11.62 -3.08 -9.96
CA LEU A 78 10.73 -3.72 -10.92
C LEU A 78 10.06 -4.96 -10.35
N VAL A 79 10.84 -5.82 -9.71
CA VAL A 79 10.34 -7.07 -9.14
C VAL A 79 9.31 -6.77 -8.07
N LEU A 80 9.59 -5.89 -7.13
CA LEU A 80 8.64 -5.51 -6.08
C LEU A 80 7.36 -4.88 -6.68
N TYR A 81 7.51 -3.94 -7.62
CA TYR A 81 6.37 -3.26 -8.24
C TYR A 81 5.44 -4.23 -8.98
N TRP A 82 5.99 -5.04 -9.88
CA TRP A 82 5.17 -5.95 -10.70
C TRP A 82 4.62 -7.12 -9.88
N THR A 83 5.34 -7.58 -8.85
CA THR A 83 4.79 -8.56 -7.90
C THR A 83 3.56 -8.01 -7.21
N ALA A 84 3.67 -6.80 -6.66
CA ALA A 84 2.59 -6.15 -5.94
C ALA A 84 1.38 -5.88 -6.86
N PHE A 85 1.61 -5.39 -8.07
CA PHE A 85 0.56 -5.18 -9.07
C PHE A 85 -0.19 -6.48 -9.40
N VAL A 86 0.52 -7.58 -9.65
CA VAL A 86 -0.11 -8.89 -9.91
C VAL A 86 -0.83 -9.41 -8.68
N TYR A 87 -0.25 -9.23 -7.49
CA TYR A 87 -0.87 -9.62 -6.22
C TYR A 87 -2.21 -8.92 -5.99
N HIS A 88 -2.34 -7.67 -6.43
CA HIS A 88 -3.59 -6.91 -6.36
C HIS A 88 -4.74 -7.53 -7.13
N PHE A 89 -4.47 -8.30 -8.19
CA PHE A 89 -5.54 -8.92 -9.00
C PHE A 89 -6.40 -9.87 -8.16
N PHE A 90 -5.80 -10.51 -7.16
CA PHE A 90 -6.48 -11.48 -6.32
C PHE A 90 -7.31 -10.85 -5.22
N LEU A 91 -7.22 -9.53 -5.04
CA LEU A 91 -7.83 -8.81 -3.93
C LEU A 91 -8.81 -7.75 -4.41
N ALA A 92 -9.88 -7.57 -3.62
CA ALA A 92 -11.01 -6.73 -4.00
C ALA A 92 -10.72 -5.22 -3.93
N SER A 93 -9.65 -4.80 -3.23
CA SER A 93 -9.30 -3.38 -3.11
C SER A 93 -7.83 -3.18 -2.75
N GLU A 94 -7.32 -1.98 -3.02
CA GLU A 94 -5.97 -1.55 -2.61
C GLU A 94 -5.80 -1.63 -1.10
N VAL A 95 -6.84 -1.22 -0.37
CA VAL A 95 -6.88 -1.31 1.09
C VAL A 95 -6.71 -2.77 1.51
N SER A 96 -7.51 -3.68 0.93
CA SER A 96 -7.39 -5.12 1.17
C SER A 96 -5.97 -5.61 0.94
N MET A 97 -5.38 -5.23 -0.20
CA MET A 97 -4.02 -5.60 -0.58
C MET A 97 -2.99 -5.15 0.43
N LEU A 98 -2.94 -3.85 0.72
CA LEU A 98 -1.94 -3.30 1.62
C LEU A 98 -2.10 -3.85 3.03
N GLY A 99 -3.33 -4.02 3.51
CA GLY A 99 -3.56 -4.61 4.82
C GLY A 99 -3.00 -6.02 4.95
N THR A 100 -3.28 -6.89 3.97
CA THR A 100 -2.86 -8.29 4.09
C THR A 100 -1.39 -8.50 3.78
N SER A 101 -0.76 -7.65 2.95
CA SER A 101 0.63 -7.87 2.50
C SER A 101 1.68 -7.06 3.25
N ILE A 102 1.40 -5.83 3.69
CA ILE A 102 2.42 -4.95 4.30
C ILE A 102 3.09 -5.57 5.52
N PRO A 103 2.39 -6.16 6.50
CA PRO A 103 3.05 -6.79 7.65
C PRO A 103 4.04 -7.88 7.24
N LEU A 104 3.71 -8.66 6.21
CA LEU A 104 4.53 -9.74 5.70
C LEU A 104 5.80 -9.21 5.02
N LEU A 105 5.66 -8.13 4.25
CA LEU A 105 6.75 -7.46 3.56
C LEU A 105 7.70 -6.75 4.52
N MET A 106 7.18 -6.14 5.59
CA MET A 106 8.04 -5.51 6.61
C MET A 106 8.92 -6.54 7.30
N ASN A 107 8.36 -7.72 7.62
CA ASN A 107 9.12 -8.82 8.19
C ASN A 107 10.18 -9.34 7.19
N PHE A 108 9.81 -9.50 5.93
CA PHE A 108 10.73 -9.89 4.86
C PHE A 108 11.89 -8.90 4.69
N ALA A 109 11.59 -7.61 4.57
CA ALA A 109 12.60 -6.58 4.39
C ALA A 109 13.60 -6.59 5.55
N THR A 110 13.10 -6.66 6.79
CA THR A 110 13.94 -6.71 7.99
C THR A 110 14.82 -7.96 8.04
N THR A 111 14.28 -9.13 7.71
CA THR A 111 15.02 -10.41 7.75
C THR A 111 16.08 -10.52 6.65
N HIS A 112 15.91 -9.80 5.54
CA HIS A 112 16.82 -9.83 4.38
C HIS A 112 17.72 -8.60 4.28
N GLY A 113 17.71 -7.71 5.29
CA GLY A 113 18.54 -6.51 5.31
C GLY A 113 18.17 -5.47 4.25
N LEU A 114 16.94 -5.50 3.75
CA LEU A 114 16.38 -4.47 2.86
C LEU A 114 15.80 -3.34 3.71
N ASP A 115 15.79 -2.11 3.18
CA ASP A 115 15.09 -1.01 3.85
C ASP A 115 13.57 -1.25 3.84
N PRO A 116 12.91 -1.45 5.00
CA PRO A 116 11.48 -1.68 5.07
C PRO A 116 10.67 -0.50 4.54
N LEU A 117 11.18 0.74 4.66
CA LEU A 117 10.48 1.91 4.16
C LEU A 117 10.44 1.90 2.63
N ALA A 118 11.59 1.73 1.97
CA ALA A 118 11.66 1.63 0.51
C ALA A 118 10.77 0.51 -0.04
N VAL A 119 10.84 -0.69 0.55
CA VAL A 119 10.01 -1.84 0.13
C VAL A 119 8.52 -1.53 0.30
N GLY A 120 8.12 -0.97 1.44
CA GLY A 120 6.73 -0.61 1.73
C GLY A 120 6.20 0.47 0.79
N MET A 121 7.04 1.46 0.46
CA MET A 121 6.68 2.53 -0.47
C MET A 121 6.48 2.01 -1.89
N ILE A 122 7.42 1.22 -2.44
CA ILE A 122 7.28 0.62 -3.77
C ILE A 122 5.99 -0.21 -3.84
N TRP A 123 5.73 -1.03 -2.81
CA TRP A 123 4.54 -1.86 -2.74
C TRP A 123 3.25 -1.05 -2.66
N THR A 124 3.28 0.08 -1.95
CA THR A 124 2.14 0.99 -1.83
C THR A 124 1.82 1.66 -3.17
N PHE A 125 2.83 2.19 -3.87
CA PHE A 125 2.63 2.74 -5.22
C PHE A 125 2.07 1.67 -6.17
N ALA A 126 2.62 0.46 -6.15
CA ALA A 126 2.13 -0.62 -7.01
C ALA A 126 0.66 -1.01 -6.81
N SER A 127 0.07 -0.77 -5.63
CA SER A 127 -1.37 -0.95 -5.42
C SER A 127 -2.21 0.06 -6.22
N GLY A 128 -1.62 1.20 -6.59
CA GLY A 128 -2.24 2.23 -7.42
C GLY A 128 -2.55 1.76 -8.84
N GLY A 129 -1.74 0.84 -9.38
CA GLY A 129 -1.91 0.27 -10.72
C GLY A 129 -3.17 -0.59 -10.82
N LYS A 130 -4.12 -0.20 -11.68
CA LYS A 130 -5.42 -0.88 -11.83
C LYS A 130 -5.77 -1.05 -13.29
N ILE A 131 -6.15 -2.27 -13.65
CA ILE A 131 -6.63 -2.60 -15.01
C ILE A 131 -8.05 -3.19 -15.01
N PHE A 132 -8.60 -3.47 -13.83
CA PHE A 132 -9.97 -3.98 -13.68
C PHE A 132 -10.80 -3.06 -12.79
N VAL A 133 -12.08 -2.91 -13.15
CA VAL A 133 -13.05 -2.05 -12.46
C VAL A 133 -13.21 -2.41 -10.99
N TYR A 134 -13.22 -3.71 -10.65
CA TYR A 134 -13.49 -4.17 -9.28
C TYR A 134 -12.41 -3.77 -8.28
N GLN A 135 -11.20 -3.42 -8.73
CA GLN A 135 -10.06 -3.11 -7.86
C GLN A 135 -10.24 -1.79 -7.08
N SER A 136 -11.23 -0.96 -7.45
CA SER A 136 -11.56 0.28 -6.76
C SER A 136 -13.06 0.58 -6.77
N ALA A 137 -13.61 0.92 -5.61
CA ALA A 137 -15.01 1.33 -5.48
C ALA A 137 -15.32 2.58 -6.35
N VAL A 138 -14.39 3.52 -6.45
CA VAL A 138 -14.55 4.73 -7.27
C VAL A 138 -14.66 4.38 -8.75
N MET A 139 -13.90 3.38 -9.20
CA MET A 139 -13.97 2.88 -10.57
C MET A 139 -15.29 2.17 -10.86
N ILE A 140 -15.79 1.35 -9.92
CA ILE A 140 -17.11 0.70 -10.06
C ILE A 140 -18.21 1.75 -10.26
N VAL A 141 -18.17 2.83 -9.48
CA VAL A 141 -19.13 3.93 -9.60
C VAL A 141 -19.04 4.58 -10.98
N GLY A 142 -17.83 4.95 -11.42
CA GLY A 142 -17.64 5.56 -12.74
C GLY A 142 -18.09 4.68 -13.90
N TYR A 143 -17.79 3.38 -13.81
CA TYR A 143 -18.23 2.37 -14.78
C TYR A 143 -19.76 2.20 -14.79
N SER A 144 -20.42 2.21 -13.62
CA SER A 144 -21.88 2.06 -13.51
C SER A 144 -22.66 3.22 -14.14
N TYR A 145 -22.07 4.42 -14.17
CA TYR A 145 -22.63 5.59 -14.85
C TYR A 145 -22.29 5.66 -16.34
N GLY A 146 -21.50 4.71 -16.87
CA GLY A 146 -21.13 4.65 -18.28
C GLY A 146 -20.09 5.70 -18.70
N TYR A 147 -19.31 6.27 -17.77
CA TYR A 147 -18.27 7.26 -18.10
C TYR A 147 -17.09 6.66 -18.87
N PHE A 148 -16.83 5.37 -18.70
CA PHE A 148 -15.78 4.63 -19.41
C PHE A 148 -16.17 3.15 -19.50
N ASP A 149 -15.61 2.43 -20.47
CA ASP A 149 -15.82 1.00 -20.64
C ASP A 149 -14.62 0.14 -20.16
N GLY A 150 -14.74 -1.19 -20.28
CA GLY A 150 -13.64 -2.09 -19.89
C GLY A 150 -12.39 -1.97 -20.78
N ARG A 151 -12.53 -1.51 -22.03
CA ARG A 151 -11.38 -1.30 -22.93
C ARG A 151 -10.61 -0.05 -22.55
N ASP A 152 -11.31 1.01 -22.16
CA ASP A 152 -10.71 2.21 -21.60
C ASP A 152 -9.92 1.86 -20.35
N MET A 153 -10.49 1.00 -19.48
CA MET A 153 -9.82 0.53 -18.29
C MET A 153 -8.52 -0.23 -18.59
N LEU A 154 -8.57 -1.18 -19.53
CA LEU A 154 -7.38 -1.94 -19.91
C LEU A 154 -6.32 -1.04 -20.55
N ARG A 155 -6.69 -0.10 -21.42
CA ARG A 155 -5.73 0.78 -22.11
C ARG A 155 -5.12 1.82 -21.18
N ILE A 156 -5.97 2.59 -20.50
CA ILE A 156 -5.52 3.70 -19.64
C ILE A 156 -4.91 3.15 -18.36
N GLY A 157 -5.54 2.13 -17.76
CA GLY A 157 -5.02 1.47 -16.57
C GLY A 157 -3.64 0.89 -16.79
N LEU A 158 -3.44 0.11 -17.87
CA LEU A 158 -2.13 -0.46 -18.19
C LEU A 158 -1.11 0.64 -18.50
N ALA A 159 -1.50 1.69 -19.24
CA ALA A 159 -0.62 2.81 -19.53
C ALA A 159 -0.16 3.50 -18.24
N LEU A 160 -1.07 3.77 -17.31
CA LEU A 160 -0.74 4.39 -16.02
C LEU A 160 0.12 3.48 -15.15
N THR A 161 -0.15 2.17 -15.10
CA THR A 161 0.70 1.19 -14.40
C THR A 161 2.13 1.18 -14.96
N VAL A 162 2.28 1.18 -16.29
CA VAL A 162 3.62 1.23 -16.91
C VAL A 162 4.32 2.55 -16.63
N ILE A 163 3.60 3.67 -16.73
CA ILE A 163 4.14 5.00 -16.42
C ILE A 163 4.61 5.06 -14.97
N GLU A 164 3.81 4.57 -14.03
CA GLU A 164 4.18 4.52 -12.61
C GLU A 164 5.41 3.64 -12.37
N SER A 165 5.50 2.48 -13.01
CA SER A 165 6.68 1.60 -12.96
C SER A 165 7.95 2.33 -13.43
N VAL A 166 7.86 3.06 -14.54
CA VAL A 166 8.97 3.86 -15.09
C VAL A 166 9.33 5.02 -14.16
N LEU A 167 8.33 5.69 -13.56
CA LEU A 167 8.58 6.75 -12.60
C LEU A 167 9.31 6.23 -11.37
N LEU A 168 8.92 5.07 -10.82
CA LEU A 168 9.63 4.46 -9.70
C LEU A 168 11.05 4.05 -10.07
N LEU A 169 11.26 3.53 -11.28
CA LEU A 169 12.60 3.23 -11.80
C LEU A 169 13.53 4.44 -11.85
N LEU A 170 13.00 5.66 -11.89
CA LEU A 170 13.77 6.90 -11.80
C LEU A 170 13.84 7.40 -10.35
N VAL A 171 12.72 7.43 -9.65
CA VAL A 171 12.61 8.01 -8.31
C VAL A 171 13.42 7.19 -7.28
N VAL A 172 13.35 5.86 -7.32
CA VAL A 172 14.03 5.00 -6.34
C VAL A 172 15.55 5.12 -6.39
N PRO A 173 16.24 5.05 -7.54
CA PRO A 173 17.70 5.20 -7.57
C PRO A 173 18.19 6.64 -7.48
N PHE A 174 17.42 7.64 -7.95
CA PHE A 174 17.92 9.02 -8.06
C PHE A 174 17.40 9.97 -6.98
N TYR A 175 16.15 9.85 -6.54
CA TYR A 175 15.54 10.78 -5.59
C TYR A 175 15.55 10.27 -4.15
N TRP A 176 15.26 8.99 -3.93
CA TRP A 176 15.22 8.41 -2.58
C TRP A 176 16.53 8.52 -1.81
N PRO A 177 17.71 8.28 -2.42
CA PRO A 177 18.99 8.47 -1.73
C PRO A 177 19.22 9.93 -1.30
N LEU A 178 18.66 10.90 -2.01
CA LEU A 178 18.80 12.32 -1.67
C LEU A 178 18.00 12.70 -0.41
N ILE A 179 16.93 11.96 -0.10
CA ILE A 179 16.11 12.14 1.09
C ILE A 179 16.46 11.15 2.21
N GLY A 180 17.52 10.34 2.03
CA GLY A 180 18.03 9.41 3.03
C GLY A 180 17.28 8.08 3.10
N ILE A 181 16.64 7.68 2.00
CA ILE A 181 16.02 6.36 1.79
C ILE A 181 16.93 5.52 0.89
#